data_AF-A0AAD9EUT8-F1
#
_entry.id   AF-A0AAD9EUT8-F1
#
_cell.length_a   1.000
_cell.length_b   1.000
_cell.length_c   1.000
_cell.angle_alpha   90.00
_cell.angle_beta   90.00
_cell.angle_gamma   90.00
#
_symmetry.space_group_name_H-M   'P 1'
#
loop_
_entity.id
_entity.type
_entity.pdbx_description
1 polymer ?
#
loop_
_entity_poly.entity_id
_entity_poly.type
_entity_poly.pdbx_seq_one_letter_code
_entity_poly.pdbx_strand_id
1 'polypeptide(L)'
;MLLRVIISPQDIRKLRLDSVPDSVHGLKLVLKKSFQLCSLFDLQYEDEDFKDFCNLTCINDLPKEKVTLKVHFCSVSSDSSLDTLSAGCPSSPSTSSASSSHTESFAGRSQPWPTLFSPSHLHKVKKPRRSETNFFPDLPQGRDRQDLEEEREKMAQEMRKTTPNLAFIDDAMNATYALRRQELVEEEPPVAEMKVRWPALFTERQIVKEFTRLMSMDLNSLYEGLDSHLQKFLQLFRSKRFEGIKEMTSLMESLDKDASNQRKRAAVLQGLPWYMRENPSTIMKMCEPTDPEEDVIKGMVIGILLVVEDVKEPLPASFNDVALVIEERIVIRHLGDVPNAFVNLMGLQYMLNLDYPKDLKYTFEVIQRLFMGIGLDTL
;
A
#
# COMPACT_ATOMS: atom_id res chain seq x y z
N MET A 1 3.08 35.76 22.83
CA MET A 1 3.55 34.42 23.25
C MET A 1 4.79 34.02 22.45
N LEU A 2 5.76 33.35 23.08
CA LEU A 2 6.99 32.88 22.42
C LEU A 2 6.98 31.36 22.28
N LEU A 3 7.04 30.88 21.04
CA LEU A 3 6.99 29.45 20.72
C LEU A 3 8.36 28.93 20.29
N ARG A 4 8.77 27.81 20.86
CA ARG A 4 9.84 26.94 20.34
C ARG A 4 9.18 25.75 19.66
N VAL A 5 9.26 25.66 18.34
CA VAL A 5 8.57 24.66 17.53
C VAL A 5 9.57 23.64 17.01
N ILE A 6 9.40 22.38 17.38
CA ILE A 6 10.20 21.23 16.93
C ILE A 6 9.42 20.57 15.78
N ILE A 7 9.89 20.76 14.55
CA ILE A 7 9.30 20.13 13.35
C ILE A 7 9.92 18.74 13.13
N SER A 8 11.23 18.64 13.37
CA SER A 8 11.98 17.38 13.40
C SER A 8 13.14 17.50 14.39
N PRO A 9 13.83 16.42 14.78
CA PRO A 9 15.01 16.51 15.65
C PRO A 9 16.11 17.45 15.11
N GLN A 10 16.15 17.67 13.79
CA GLN A 10 17.13 18.52 13.12
C GLN A 10 16.56 19.91 12.74
N ASP A 11 15.25 20.14 12.92
CA ASP A 11 14.60 21.40 12.55
C ASP A 11 13.76 21.94 13.71
N ILE A 12 14.37 22.87 14.45
CA ILE A 12 13.79 23.52 15.63
C ILE A 12 13.84 25.03 15.42
N ARG A 13 12.67 25.66 15.42
CA ARG A 13 12.54 27.09 15.08
C ARG A 13 11.80 27.84 16.16
N LYS A 14 12.01 29.16 16.18
CA LYS A 14 11.38 30.07 17.14
C LYS A 14 10.35 30.93 16.41
N LEU A 15 9.15 31.06 16.98
CA LEU A 15 8.08 31.90 16.45
C LEU A 15 7.54 32.80 17.56
N ARG A 16 7.34 34.09 17.27
CA ARG A 16 6.69 35.03 18.18
C ARG A 16 5.29 35.31 17.65
N LEU A 17 4.29 35.12 18.51
CA LEU A 17 2.90 35.47 18.23
C LEU A 17 2.51 36.73 19.01
N ASP A 18 1.87 37.66 18.33
CA ASP A 18 1.42 38.93 18.91
C ASP A 18 0.21 38.75 19.83
N SER A 19 -0.64 37.75 19.55
CA SER A 19 -1.73 37.30 20.42
C SER A 19 -1.74 35.77 20.53
N VAL A 20 -2.35 35.24 21.61
CA VAL A 20 -2.60 33.79 21.73
C VAL A 20 -3.76 33.44 20.78
N PRO A 21 -3.64 32.40 19.94
CA PRO A 21 -4.73 31.99 19.07
C PRO A 21 -5.97 31.57 19.86
N ASP A 22 -7.17 31.79 19.30
CA ASP A 22 -8.43 31.47 19.98
C ASP A 22 -8.77 29.96 19.97
N SER A 23 -8.02 29.15 19.20
CA SER A 23 -8.21 27.70 19.11
C SER A 23 -6.94 26.97 18.69
N VAL A 24 -6.86 25.67 19.00
CA VAL A 24 -5.79 24.77 18.55
C VAL A 24 -5.74 24.72 17.02
N HIS A 25 -6.89 24.72 16.35
CA HIS A 25 -6.96 24.77 14.89
C HIS A 25 -6.36 26.07 14.33
N GLY A 26 -6.64 27.22 14.95
CA GLY A 26 -6.04 28.51 14.60
C GLY A 26 -4.51 28.49 14.76
N LEU A 27 -4.00 27.89 15.84
CA LEU A 27 -2.57 27.71 16.05
C LEU A 27 -1.94 26.82 14.96
N LYS A 28 -2.58 25.70 14.60
CA LYS A 28 -2.13 24.83 13.51
C LYS A 28 -2.05 25.57 12.17
N LEU A 29 -3.03 26.41 11.84
CA LEU A 29 -3.03 27.25 10.62
C LEU A 29 -1.85 28.24 10.59
N VAL A 30 -1.58 28.91 11.71
CA VAL A 30 -0.44 29.84 11.81
C VAL A 30 0.88 29.09 11.61
N LEU A 31 1.06 27.94 12.25
CA LEU A 31 2.26 27.11 12.08
C LEU A 31 2.40 26.60 10.63
N LYS A 32 1.29 26.18 10.03
CA LYS A 32 1.25 25.72 8.64
C LYS A 32 1.73 26.81 7.68
N LYS A 33 1.25 28.05 7.87
CA LYS A 33 1.63 29.21 7.07
C LYS A 33 3.08 29.67 7.35
N SER A 34 3.47 29.77 8.61
CA SER A 34 4.79 30.27 9.02
C SER A 34 5.94 29.33 8.65
N PHE A 35 5.67 28.01 8.63
CA PHE A 35 6.68 26.99 8.35
C PHE A 35 6.46 26.23 7.04
N GLN A 36 5.48 26.63 6.23
CA GLN A 36 5.16 26.02 4.93
C GLN A 36 4.92 24.50 5.01
N LEU A 37 4.26 24.05 6.08
CA LEU A 37 3.97 22.64 6.29
C LEU A 37 2.84 22.21 5.34
N CYS A 38 3.07 21.21 4.49
CA CYS A 38 2.03 20.74 3.54
C CYS A 38 1.14 19.64 4.14
N SER A 39 1.64 18.89 5.13
CA SER A 39 0.99 17.70 5.70
C SER A 39 0.03 18.01 6.85
N LEU A 40 -0.85 17.05 7.18
CA LEU A 40 -1.67 17.08 8.41
C LEU A 40 -0.80 16.72 9.61
N PHE A 41 -0.99 17.43 10.73
CA PHE A 41 -0.23 17.21 11.95
C PHE A 41 -1.04 17.55 13.19
N ASP A 42 -0.69 16.87 14.27
CA ASP A 42 -1.08 17.18 15.62
C ASP A 42 0.07 17.90 16.33
N LEU A 43 -0.29 18.58 17.41
CA LEU A 43 0.66 19.35 18.21
C LEU A 43 0.76 18.68 19.56
N GLN A 44 1.99 18.52 20.04
CA GLN A 44 2.27 18.22 21.43
C GLN A 44 2.92 19.43 22.08
N TYR A 45 2.65 19.67 23.36
CA TYR A 45 3.32 20.69 24.16
C TYR A 45 4.14 20.02 25.27
N GLU A 46 5.25 20.65 25.64
CA GLU A 46 6.04 20.22 26.80
C GLU A 46 5.33 20.66 28.08
N ASP A 47 4.91 19.69 28.89
CA ASP A 47 4.20 19.93 30.14
C ASP A 47 5.21 20.15 31.29
N GLU A 48 5.00 21.19 32.10
CA GLU A 48 5.94 21.57 33.17
C GLU A 48 5.95 20.58 34.34
N ASP A 49 4.83 19.89 34.60
CA ASP A 49 4.69 18.95 35.71
C ASP A 49 5.31 17.58 35.35
N PHE A 50 5.12 17.14 34.10
CA PHE A 50 5.59 15.82 33.63
C PHE A 50 6.96 15.85 32.95
N LYS A 51 7.44 17.04 32.53
CA LYS A 51 8.67 17.22 31.73
C LYS A 51 8.71 16.35 30.46
N ASP A 52 7.54 16.08 29.89
CA ASP A 52 7.36 15.27 28.68
C ASP A 52 6.32 15.94 27.76
N PHE A 53 6.18 15.41 26.54
CA PHE A 53 5.29 15.94 25.51
C PHE A 53 3.88 15.35 25.62
N CYS A 54 2.89 16.22 25.85
CA CYS A 54 1.47 15.86 25.90
C CYS A 54 0.72 16.38 24.66
N ASN A 55 -0.30 15.65 24.21
CA ASN A 55 -1.12 16.08 23.06
C ASN A 55 -1.90 17.36 23.40
N LEU A 56 -1.83 18.36 22.52
CA LEU A 56 -2.52 19.63 22.68
C LEU A 56 -3.95 19.53 22.15
N THR A 57 -4.91 19.32 23.06
CA THR A 57 -6.35 19.28 22.73
C THR A 57 -7.08 20.58 23.05
N CYS A 58 -6.59 21.36 24.02
CA CYS A 58 -7.16 22.67 24.39
C CYS A 58 -6.08 23.75 24.39
N ILE A 59 -6.39 24.94 23.85
CA ILE A 59 -5.42 26.03 23.78
C ILE A 59 -5.10 26.64 25.16
N ASN A 60 -6.01 26.46 26.12
CA ASN A 60 -5.85 26.95 27.49
C ASN A 60 -4.79 26.19 28.29
N ASP A 61 -4.38 25.01 27.81
CA ASP A 61 -3.36 24.18 28.45
C ASP A 61 -1.94 24.74 28.20
N LEU A 62 -1.82 25.74 27.31
CA LEU A 62 -0.54 26.37 26.99
C LEU A 62 -0.13 27.44 28.03
N PRO A 63 1.13 27.43 28.49
CA PRO A 63 1.68 28.52 29.28
C PRO A 63 1.59 29.88 28.55
N LYS A 64 1.29 30.95 29.29
CA LYS A 64 1.00 32.28 28.71
C LYS A 64 2.21 32.98 28.10
N GLU A 65 3.43 32.63 28.53
CA GLU A 65 4.65 33.34 28.12
C GLU A 65 5.50 32.58 27.10
N LYS A 66 5.89 31.34 27.42
CA LYS A 66 6.81 30.51 26.62
C LYS A 66 6.26 29.10 26.51
N VAL A 67 6.28 28.54 25.30
CA VAL A 67 5.77 27.19 25.03
C VAL A 67 6.74 26.46 24.10
N THR A 68 7.09 25.21 24.44
CA THR A 68 7.71 24.28 23.50
C THR A 68 6.63 23.43 22.85
N LEU A 69 6.53 23.47 21.53
CA LEU A 69 5.62 22.65 20.73
C LEU A 69 6.41 21.66 19.89
N LYS A 70 5.89 20.44 19.77
CA LYS A 70 6.39 19.41 18.87
C LYS A 70 5.33 19.08 17.84
N VAL A 71 5.70 19.15 16.57
CA VAL A 71 4.83 18.77 15.46
C VAL A 71 4.90 17.28 15.30
N HIS A 72 3.75 16.61 15.43
CA HIS A 72 3.61 15.19 15.16
C HIS A 72 2.78 15.04 13.89
N PHE A 73 3.42 14.66 12.79
CA PHE A 73 2.71 14.44 11.53
C PHE A 73 1.82 13.21 11.66
N CYS A 74 0.51 13.40 11.51
CA CYS A 74 -0.43 12.30 11.65
C CYS A 74 -0.40 11.47 10.37
N SER A 75 -0.08 10.19 10.48
CA SER A 75 -0.68 9.20 9.58
C SER A 75 -2.15 9.14 9.94
N VAL A 76 -3.04 9.30 8.96
CA VAL A 76 -4.49 9.26 9.20
C VAL A 76 -4.91 7.87 9.67
N SER A 77 -5.02 7.68 10.99
CA SER A 77 -5.82 6.64 11.63
C SER A 77 -7.05 7.31 12.24
N SER A 78 -8.20 7.16 11.59
CA SER A 78 -9.49 7.54 12.17
C SER A 78 -10.07 6.34 12.88
N ASP A 79 -10.08 6.37 14.22
CA ASP A 79 -11.04 5.61 15.01
C ASP A 79 -11.35 6.35 16.32
N SER A 80 -12.53 6.97 16.38
CA SER A 80 -13.26 7.23 17.62
C SER A 80 -14.76 7.37 17.34
N SER A 81 -15.52 6.30 17.57
CA SER A 81 -16.96 6.39 17.85
C SER A 81 -17.31 5.43 19.00
N LEU A 82 -17.41 6.01 20.19
CA LEU A 82 -18.10 5.44 21.33
C LEU A 82 -19.61 5.47 21.06
N ASP A 83 -20.22 4.30 20.83
CA ASP A 83 -21.68 4.17 20.88
C ASP A 83 -22.13 4.06 22.35
N THR A 84 -22.74 5.14 22.84
CA THR A 84 -23.49 5.11 24.10
C THR A 84 -24.92 4.68 23.80
N LEU A 85 -25.33 3.62 24.48
CA LEU A 85 -26.69 3.10 24.54
C LEU A 85 -27.69 4.18 24.97
N SER A 86 -28.79 4.32 24.24
CA SER A 86 -30.08 4.68 24.82
C SER A 86 -31.23 4.13 23.99
N ALA A 87 -31.88 3.13 24.60
CA ALA A 87 -33.20 2.65 24.24
C ALA A 87 -34.27 3.63 24.74
N GLY A 88 -35.27 3.92 23.92
CA GLY A 88 -36.41 4.76 24.27
C GLY A 88 -37.50 4.70 23.20
N CYS A 89 -38.51 3.89 23.49
CA CYS A 89 -39.67 3.45 22.70
C CYS A 89 -40.50 4.51 21.91
N PRO A 90 -41.41 4.05 21.02
CA PRO A 90 -42.05 4.84 19.98
C PRO A 90 -43.44 5.35 20.36
N SER A 91 -43.86 6.47 19.75
CA SER A 91 -45.27 6.77 19.52
C SER A 91 -45.43 7.82 18.41
N SER A 92 -46.02 7.42 17.29
CA SER A 92 -46.78 8.28 16.37
C SER A 92 -48.10 8.72 17.06
N PRO A 93 -48.91 9.72 16.60
CA PRO A 93 -49.36 9.82 15.20
C PRO A 93 -49.71 11.22 14.63
N SER A 94 -49.84 11.25 13.29
CA SER A 94 -50.86 11.95 12.46
C SER A 94 -51.06 13.49 12.43
N THR A 95 -50.78 14.04 11.24
CA THR A 95 -51.65 14.82 10.31
C THR A 95 -52.13 16.27 10.59
N SER A 96 -52.01 17.07 9.51
CA SER A 96 -52.89 18.14 8.96
C SER A 96 -52.89 19.60 9.48
N SER A 97 -52.30 20.46 8.63
CA SER A 97 -52.85 21.68 7.98
C SER A 97 -53.38 22.92 8.74
N ALA A 98 -52.78 24.06 8.35
CA ALA A 98 -53.38 25.34 7.88
C ALA A 98 -53.56 26.56 8.82
N SER A 99 -53.10 27.71 8.26
CA SER A 99 -53.62 29.11 8.31
C SER A 99 -52.91 30.18 9.17
N SER A 100 -52.44 31.24 8.47
CA SER A 100 -52.45 32.72 8.75
C SER A 100 -52.03 33.26 10.15
N SER A 101 -51.38 34.41 10.36
CA SER A 101 -51.06 35.62 9.57
C SER A 101 -50.13 36.54 10.41
N HIS A 102 -49.26 37.30 9.72
CA HIS A 102 -48.56 38.56 10.03
C HIS A 102 -48.36 39.08 11.48
N THR A 103 -47.10 39.36 11.86
CA THR A 103 -46.53 40.75 11.93
C THR A 103 -45.01 40.75 12.18
N GLU A 104 -44.35 41.73 11.54
CA GLU A 104 -43.00 42.32 11.66
C GLU A 104 -42.24 42.16 13.00
N SER A 105 -40.92 42.22 13.14
CA SER A 105 -39.73 42.45 12.31
C SER A 105 -38.52 42.16 13.23
N PHE A 106 -37.36 41.69 12.73
CA PHE A 106 -36.02 42.06 13.24
C PHE A 106 -34.95 41.43 12.34
N ALA A 107 -33.96 42.24 11.99
CA ALA A 107 -32.90 41.94 11.03
C ALA A 107 -31.93 40.85 11.51
N GLY A 108 -31.43 40.03 10.56
CA GLY A 108 -30.16 39.33 10.73
C GLY A 108 -30.11 37.91 10.15
N ARG A 109 -29.33 37.75 9.06
CA ARG A 109 -28.53 36.56 8.69
C ARG A 109 -29.29 35.29 8.26
N SER A 110 -29.10 34.89 7.00
CA SER A 110 -28.69 33.53 6.53
C SER A 110 -29.10 33.33 5.07
N GLN A 111 -28.14 33.39 4.16
CA GLN A 111 -28.30 32.84 2.81
C GLN A 111 -28.30 31.30 2.91
N PRO A 112 -29.26 30.58 2.32
CA PRO A 112 -29.20 29.12 2.26
C PRO A 112 -28.10 28.67 1.30
N TRP A 113 -27.45 27.56 1.64
CA TRP A 113 -26.50 26.85 0.80
C TRP A 113 -27.16 26.44 -0.54
N PRO A 114 -26.46 26.51 -1.68
CA PRO A 114 -27.03 26.09 -2.96
C PRO A 114 -27.39 24.59 -2.94
N THR A 115 -28.65 24.28 -3.20
CA THR A 115 -29.27 22.94 -3.17
C THR A 115 -29.06 22.12 -4.45
N LEU A 116 -27.83 22.07 -4.95
CA LEU A 116 -27.45 21.18 -6.04
C LEU A 116 -26.10 20.51 -5.76
N PHE A 117 -26.06 19.70 -4.70
CA PHE A 117 -25.22 18.51 -4.77
C PHE A 117 -26.02 17.44 -5.49
N SER A 118 -25.81 17.34 -6.79
CA SER A 118 -26.17 16.11 -7.50
C SER A 118 -25.41 14.97 -6.82
N PRO A 119 -26.09 13.93 -6.31
CA PRO A 119 -25.40 12.73 -5.87
C PRO A 119 -24.88 12.05 -7.14
N SER A 120 -23.63 12.33 -7.53
CA SER A 120 -22.90 11.38 -8.33
C SER A 120 -22.88 10.07 -7.53
N HIS A 121 -23.20 8.98 -8.19
CA HIS A 121 -23.24 7.65 -7.62
C HIS A 121 -21.94 7.36 -6.86
N LEU A 122 -21.94 7.57 -5.54
CA LEU A 122 -20.86 7.13 -4.66
C LEU A 122 -20.96 5.60 -4.62
N HIS A 123 -20.36 4.96 -5.62
CA HIS A 123 -19.84 3.62 -5.43
C HIS A 123 -19.01 3.67 -4.15
N LYS A 124 -19.31 2.79 -3.20
CA LYS A 124 -18.53 2.69 -1.96
C LYS A 124 -17.10 2.30 -2.35
N VAL A 125 -16.23 3.30 -2.49
CA VAL A 125 -14.82 3.09 -2.81
C VAL A 125 -14.25 2.15 -1.75
N LYS A 126 -13.59 1.07 -2.18
CA LYS A 126 -12.99 0.10 -1.26
C LYS A 126 -11.95 0.81 -0.39
N LYS A 127 -11.75 0.33 0.83
CA LYS A 127 -10.69 0.86 1.71
C LYS A 127 -9.35 0.19 1.37
N PRO A 128 -8.22 0.89 1.58
CA PRO A 128 -6.89 0.27 1.54
C PRO A 128 -6.82 -0.93 2.50
N ARG A 129 -6.10 -1.98 2.11
CA ARG A 129 -6.00 -3.25 2.86
C ARG A 129 -4.64 -3.47 3.49
N ARG A 130 -3.58 -2.87 2.93
CA ARG A 130 -2.17 -3.13 3.29
C ARG A 130 -1.40 -1.84 3.49
N SER A 131 -2.04 -0.84 4.09
CA SER A 131 -1.46 0.49 4.39
C SER A 131 -1.04 1.28 3.14
N GLU A 132 -1.75 1.10 2.02
CA GLU A 132 -1.53 1.86 0.81
C GLU A 132 -1.74 3.37 1.06
N THR A 133 -0.68 4.17 0.91
CA THR A 133 -0.69 5.61 1.20
C THR A 133 -1.38 6.43 0.11
N ASN A 134 -1.41 5.88 -1.11
CA ASN A 134 -1.95 6.55 -2.30
C ASN A 134 -2.98 5.67 -3.02
N PHE A 135 -3.94 5.15 -2.26
CA PHE A 135 -4.88 4.11 -2.71
C PHE A 135 -5.91 4.57 -3.76
N PHE A 136 -6.38 5.82 -3.66
CA PHE A 136 -7.42 6.38 -4.54
C PHE A 136 -7.18 7.89 -4.73
N PRO A 137 -6.19 8.27 -5.56
CA PRO A 137 -5.86 9.68 -5.81
C PRO A 137 -6.92 10.40 -6.65
N ASP A 138 -7.05 11.71 -6.41
CA ASP A 138 -7.77 12.61 -7.31
C ASP A 138 -7.00 12.80 -8.64
N LEU A 139 -7.72 13.18 -9.69
CA LEU A 139 -7.09 13.54 -10.95
C LEU A 139 -6.25 14.82 -10.79
N PRO A 140 -5.13 14.96 -11.51
CA PRO A 140 -4.30 16.16 -11.48
C PRO A 140 -5.12 17.42 -11.84
N GLN A 141 -4.81 18.54 -11.19
CA GLN A 141 -5.52 19.80 -11.41
C GLN A 141 -5.44 20.24 -12.88
N GLY A 142 -6.61 20.54 -13.47
CA GLY A 142 -6.70 21.00 -14.86
C GLY A 142 -6.54 19.90 -15.91
N ARG A 143 -6.54 18.63 -15.50
CA ARG A 143 -6.56 17.46 -16.37
C ARG A 143 -7.86 16.70 -16.16
N ASP A 144 -8.54 16.36 -17.23
CA ASP A 144 -9.71 15.49 -17.16
C ASP A 144 -9.37 14.02 -17.50
N ARG A 145 -10.38 13.14 -17.43
CA ARG A 145 -10.20 11.71 -17.77
C ARG A 145 -9.79 11.52 -19.23
N GLN A 146 -10.30 12.35 -20.14
CA GLN A 146 -10.03 12.22 -21.57
C GLN A 146 -8.56 12.56 -21.87
N ASP A 147 -8.04 13.65 -21.29
CA ASP A 147 -6.64 14.05 -21.44
C ASP A 147 -5.67 12.94 -20.98
N LEU A 148 -6.00 12.26 -19.88
CA LEU A 148 -5.19 11.18 -19.32
C LEU A 148 -5.30 9.89 -20.15
N GLU A 149 -6.46 9.63 -20.75
CA GLU A 149 -6.65 8.48 -21.65
C GLU A 149 -5.82 8.65 -22.94
N GLU A 150 -5.74 9.87 -23.49
CA GLU A 150 -4.88 10.17 -24.63
C GLU A 150 -3.39 9.97 -24.30
N GLU A 151 -2.95 10.34 -23.10
CA GLU A 151 -1.58 10.08 -22.65
C GLU A 151 -1.31 8.58 -22.47
N ARG A 152 -2.26 7.82 -21.92
CA ARG A 152 -2.17 6.35 -21.84
C ARG A 152 -2.02 5.75 -23.25
N GLU A 153 -2.83 6.19 -24.21
CA GLU A 153 -2.76 5.70 -25.59
C GLU A 153 -1.38 5.89 -26.20
N LYS A 154 -0.78 7.08 -26.01
CA LYS A 154 0.59 7.38 -26.45
C LYS A 154 1.62 6.48 -25.76
N MET A 155 1.48 6.23 -24.46
CA MET A 155 2.34 5.29 -23.73
C MET A 155 2.20 3.85 -24.26
N ALA A 156 0.97 3.39 -24.49
CA ALA A 156 0.74 2.05 -25.03
C ALA A 156 1.26 1.91 -26.47
N GLN A 157 1.23 2.97 -27.27
CA GLN A 157 1.89 3.03 -28.58
C GLN A 157 3.41 2.95 -28.46
N GLU A 158 4.01 3.69 -27.52
CA GLU A 158 5.45 3.65 -27.27
C GLU A 158 5.92 2.25 -26.90
N MET A 159 5.18 1.55 -26.03
CA MET A 159 5.47 0.19 -25.58
C MET A 159 5.49 -0.85 -26.72
N ARG A 160 4.90 -0.55 -27.88
CA ARG A 160 4.90 -1.45 -29.06
C ARG A 160 6.14 -1.28 -29.94
N LYS A 161 6.98 -0.27 -29.70
CA LYS A 161 8.21 -0.07 -30.48
C LYS A 161 9.26 -1.10 -30.09
N THR A 162 10.10 -1.48 -31.07
CA THR A 162 11.24 -2.40 -30.84
C THR A 162 12.20 -1.86 -29.78
N THR A 163 12.40 -0.54 -29.76
CA THR A 163 13.24 0.17 -28.79
C THR A 163 12.44 1.31 -28.18
N PRO A 164 11.65 1.05 -27.13
CA PRO A 164 10.78 2.04 -26.53
C PRO A 164 11.58 3.11 -25.75
N ASN A 165 11.11 4.36 -25.76
CA ASN A 165 11.65 5.43 -24.94
C ASN A 165 11.22 5.25 -23.48
N LEU A 166 12.13 4.71 -22.67
CA LEU A 166 11.86 4.41 -21.25
C LEU A 166 11.58 5.67 -20.42
N ALA A 167 12.21 6.81 -20.72
CA ALA A 167 11.96 8.06 -20.01
C ALA A 167 10.54 8.58 -20.28
N PHE A 168 10.11 8.54 -21.54
CA PHE A 168 8.73 8.88 -21.90
C PHE A 168 7.72 7.95 -21.21
N ILE A 169 7.98 6.64 -21.19
CA ILE A 169 7.09 5.68 -20.51
C ILE A 169 7.02 5.97 -19.01
N ASP A 170 8.14 6.28 -18.37
CA ASP A 170 8.17 6.64 -16.95
C ASP A 170 7.33 7.87 -16.65
N ASP A 171 7.49 8.92 -17.44
CA ASP A 171 6.77 10.18 -17.28
C ASP A 171 5.28 9.99 -17.53
N ALA A 172 4.92 9.27 -18.60
CA ALA A 172 3.53 8.97 -18.93
C ALA A 172 2.87 8.09 -17.87
N MET A 173 3.57 7.06 -17.36
CA MET A 173 3.09 6.25 -16.25
C MET A 173 2.86 7.09 -14.99
N ASN A 174 3.77 8.02 -14.67
CA ASN A 174 3.59 8.92 -13.54
C ASN A 174 2.37 9.85 -13.72
N ALA A 175 2.24 10.50 -14.88
CA ALA A 175 1.16 11.43 -15.17
C ALA A 175 -0.23 10.76 -15.11
N THR A 176 -0.30 9.50 -15.54
CA THR A 176 -1.56 8.73 -15.62
C THR A 176 -1.83 7.84 -14.40
N TYR A 177 -1.06 7.98 -13.31
CA TYR A 177 -1.22 7.17 -12.11
C TYR A 177 -2.64 7.25 -11.53
N ALA A 178 -3.23 8.45 -11.46
CA ALA A 178 -4.55 8.62 -10.88
C ALA A 178 -5.64 7.92 -11.69
N LEU A 179 -5.60 8.05 -13.02
CA LEU A 179 -6.52 7.35 -13.92
C LEU A 179 -6.44 5.83 -13.73
N ARG A 180 -5.22 5.27 -13.74
CA ARG A 180 -5.01 3.83 -13.51
C ARG A 180 -5.57 3.36 -12.19
N ARG A 181 -5.30 4.09 -11.13
CA ARG A 181 -5.66 3.66 -9.79
C ARG A 181 -7.16 3.72 -9.57
N GLN A 182 -7.84 4.73 -10.11
CA GLN A 182 -9.29 4.80 -10.11
C GLN A 182 -9.90 3.63 -10.90
N GLU A 183 -9.41 3.35 -12.11
CA GLU A 183 -9.85 2.21 -12.93
C GLU A 183 -9.72 0.87 -12.15
N LEU A 184 -8.55 0.62 -11.55
CA LEU A 184 -8.30 -0.60 -10.77
C LEU A 184 -9.20 -0.75 -9.54
N VAL A 185 -9.55 0.35 -8.88
CA VAL A 185 -10.36 0.32 -7.64
C VAL A 185 -11.86 0.30 -7.92
N GLU A 186 -12.30 1.00 -8.97
CA GLU A 186 -13.71 1.14 -9.31
C GLU A 186 -14.21 -0.02 -10.18
N GLU A 187 -13.41 -0.43 -11.17
CA GLU A 187 -13.85 -1.37 -12.22
C GLU A 187 -13.39 -2.80 -11.94
N GLU A 188 -12.30 -2.98 -11.17
CA GLU A 188 -11.67 -4.28 -10.86
C GLU A 188 -11.53 -5.21 -12.09
N PRO A 189 -10.92 -4.71 -13.18
CA PRO A 189 -10.84 -5.44 -14.44
C PRO A 189 -9.96 -6.70 -14.31
N PRO A 190 -10.21 -7.74 -15.11
CA PRO A 190 -9.34 -8.91 -15.20
C PRO A 190 -7.89 -8.53 -15.53
N VAL A 191 -6.93 -9.28 -15.00
CA VAL A 191 -5.49 -9.01 -15.19
C VAL A 191 -5.10 -9.08 -16.67
N ALA A 192 -5.76 -9.93 -17.45
CA ALA A 192 -5.57 -9.99 -18.90
C ALA A 192 -5.91 -8.66 -19.60
N GLU A 193 -7.00 -8.00 -19.20
CA GLU A 193 -7.42 -6.71 -19.75
C GLU A 193 -6.48 -5.59 -19.30
N MET A 194 -6.08 -5.60 -18.02
CA MET A 194 -5.09 -4.67 -17.49
C MET A 194 -3.77 -4.76 -18.25
N LYS A 195 -3.32 -5.96 -18.62
CA LYS A 195 -2.08 -6.15 -19.39
C LYS A 195 -2.17 -5.59 -20.80
N VAL A 196 -3.32 -5.68 -21.45
CA VAL A 196 -3.53 -5.06 -22.78
C VAL A 196 -3.59 -3.54 -22.66
N ARG A 197 -4.30 -3.03 -21.65
CA ARG A 197 -4.60 -1.61 -21.49
C ARG A 197 -3.41 -0.81 -20.93
N TRP A 198 -2.67 -1.42 -20.00
CA TRP A 198 -1.52 -0.84 -19.30
C TRP A 198 -0.30 -1.77 -19.39
N PRO A 199 0.23 -2.04 -20.60
CA PRO A 199 1.29 -3.04 -20.80
C PRO A 199 2.56 -2.72 -20.02
N ALA A 200 2.86 -1.44 -19.79
CA ALA A 200 4.01 -1.01 -19.02
C ALA A 200 3.94 -1.48 -17.55
N LEU A 201 2.76 -1.65 -16.94
CA LEU A 201 2.61 -2.17 -15.56
C LEU A 201 3.25 -3.55 -15.36
N PHE A 202 3.40 -4.34 -16.42
CA PHE A 202 3.92 -5.70 -16.38
C PHE A 202 5.41 -5.75 -16.77
N THR A 203 6.13 -4.67 -16.50
CA THR A 203 7.60 -4.60 -16.62
C THR A 203 8.21 -4.41 -15.23
N GLU A 204 9.33 -5.08 -14.95
CA GLU A 204 9.99 -4.99 -13.63
C GLU A 204 10.26 -3.53 -13.22
N ARG A 205 10.69 -2.70 -14.19
CA ARG A 205 10.92 -1.27 -13.98
C ARG A 205 9.69 -0.53 -13.46
N GLN A 206 8.53 -0.73 -14.10
CA GLN A 206 7.32 -0.03 -13.67
C GLN A 206 6.68 -0.67 -12.44
N ILE A 207 6.91 -1.95 -12.18
CA ILE A 207 6.42 -2.59 -10.96
C ILE A 207 7.02 -1.90 -9.73
N VAL A 208 8.34 -1.72 -9.72
CA VAL A 208 9.02 -0.98 -8.64
C VAL A 208 8.47 0.44 -8.51
N LYS A 209 8.36 1.17 -9.63
CA LYS A 209 7.91 2.57 -9.61
C LYS A 209 6.45 2.74 -9.20
N GLU A 210 5.56 1.89 -9.67
CA GLU A 210 4.14 1.95 -9.34
C GLU A 210 3.91 1.53 -7.89
N PHE A 211 4.62 0.50 -7.41
CA PHE A 211 4.61 0.14 -6.00
C PHE A 211 5.05 1.33 -5.13
N THR A 212 6.13 2.02 -5.50
CA THR A 212 6.57 3.23 -4.77
C THR A 212 5.55 4.36 -4.83
N ARG A 213 4.85 4.56 -5.95
CA ARG A 213 3.75 5.54 -6.04
C ARG A 213 2.58 5.20 -5.12
N LEU A 214 2.28 3.91 -4.94
CA LEU A 214 1.17 3.41 -4.12
C LEU A 214 1.49 3.38 -2.62
N MET A 215 2.71 2.96 -2.26
CA MET A 215 3.10 2.64 -0.89
C MET A 215 4.04 3.68 -0.26
N SER A 216 4.62 4.58 -1.06
CA SER A 216 5.72 5.46 -0.64
C SER A 216 6.94 4.70 -0.08
N MET A 217 7.16 3.46 -0.55
CA MET A 217 8.22 2.56 -0.12
C MET A 217 8.96 1.97 -1.33
N ASP A 218 10.22 1.60 -1.15
CA ASP A 218 10.97 0.87 -2.18
C ASP A 218 10.62 -0.63 -2.11
N LEU A 219 10.13 -1.18 -3.22
CA LEU A 219 9.82 -2.60 -3.34
C LEU A 219 11.07 -3.48 -3.10
N ASN A 220 12.25 -2.98 -3.47
CA ASN A 220 13.51 -3.72 -3.31
C ASN A 220 13.99 -3.83 -1.86
N SER A 221 13.39 -3.07 -0.93
CA SER A 221 13.64 -3.24 0.51
C SER A 221 13.36 -4.67 1.01
N LEU A 222 12.52 -5.43 0.28
CA LEU A 222 12.30 -6.87 0.50
C LEU A 222 13.62 -7.65 0.55
N TYR A 223 14.58 -7.35 -0.33
CA TYR A 223 15.88 -8.03 -0.32
C TYR A 223 16.66 -7.79 0.97
N GLU A 224 16.70 -6.55 1.46
CA GLU A 224 17.38 -6.19 2.70
C GLU A 224 16.71 -6.86 3.91
N GLY A 225 15.37 -6.84 3.95
CA GLY A 225 14.60 -7.53 4.98
C GLY A 225 14.77 -9.05 4.93
N LEU A 226 14.80 -9.66 3.75
CA LEU A 226 15.07 -11.09 3.58
C LEU A 226 16.50 -11.44 4.04
N ASP A 227 17.50 -10.68 3.60
CA ASP A 227 18.92 -10.93 3.92
C ASP A 227 19.19 -10.83 5.41
N SER A 228 18.59 -9.86 6.10
CA SER A 228 18.74 -9.69 7.56
C SER A 228 18.17 -10.85 8.39
N HIS A 229 17.24 -11.62 7.83
CA HIS A 229 16.61 -12.78 8.49
C HIS A 229 17.07 -14.13 7.96
N LEU A 230 17.84 -14.14 6.86
CA LEU A 230 18.21 -15.33 6.09
C LEU A 230 18.80 -16.44 6.96
N GLN A 231 19.81 -16.12 7.76
CA GLN A 231 20.48 -17.11 8.61
C GLN A 231 19.55 -17.68 9.68
N LYS A 232 18.69 -16.85 10.27
CA LYS A 232 17.75 -17.27 11.32
C LYS A 232 16.72 -18.25 10.74
N PHE A 233 16.15 -17.96 9.56
CA PHE A 233 15.22 -18.89 8.91
C PHE A 233 15.89 -20.22 8.57
N LEU A 234 17.09 -20.20 8.00
CA LEU A 234 17.80 -21.44 7.67
C LEU A 234 18.14 -22.27 8.92
N GLN A 235 18.46 -21.63 10.05
CA GLN A 235 18.62 -22.32 11.34
C GLN A 235 17.29 -22.90 11.86
N LEU A 236 16.19 -22.15 11.75
CA LEU A 236 14.86 -22.62 12.13
C LEU A 236 14.38 -23.79 11.27
N PHE A 237 14.70 -23.80 9.98
CA PHE A 237 14.38 -24.91 9.08
C PHE A 237 15.19 -26.14 9.49
N ARG A 238 16.48 -26.02 9.80
CA ARG A 238 17.29 -27.17 10.24
C ARG A 238 16.90 -27.71 11.63
N SER A 239 16.48 -26.83 12.54
CA SER A 239 16.12 -27.25 13.91
C SER A 239 14.73 -27.89 14.01
N LYS A 240 13.83 -27.57 13.08
CA LYS A 240 12.49 -28.12 13.03
C LYS A 240 12.50 -29.51 12.40
N ARG A 241 11.86 -30.46 13.06
CA ARG A 241 11.57 -31.76 12.45
C ARG A 241 10.36 -31.63 11.53
N PHE A 242 10.60 -31.78 10.24
CA PHE A 242 9.57 -31.79 9.22
C PHE A 242 9.12 -33.23 8.93
N GLU A 243 8.51 -33.87 9.93
CA GLU A 243 8.06 -35.26 9.81
C GLU A 243 7.08 -35.40 8.64
N GLY A 244 7.47 -36.19 7.63
CA GLY A 244 6.65 -36.46 6.44
C GLY A 244 6.76 -35.45 5.29
N ILE A 245 7.49 -34.34 5.43
CA ILE A 245 7.66 -33.33 4.38
C ILE A 245 9.04 -33.52 3.73
N LYS A 246 9.10 -34.40 2.72
CA LYS A 246 10.35 -34.75 2.03
C LYS A 246 10.94 -33.58 1.26
N GLU A 247 10.08 -32.68 0.78
CA GLU A 247 10.41 -31.49 0.00
C GLU A 247 11.33 -30.56 0.78
N MET A 248 11.04 -30.33 2.06
CA MET A 248 11.86 -29.49 2.92
C MET A 248 13.21 -30.13 3.23
N THR A 249 13.26 -31.44 3.49
CA THR A 249 14.53 -32.16 3.66
C THR A 249 15.37 -32.06 2.40
N SER A 250 14.79 -32.33 1.23
CA SER A 250 15.46 -32.27 -0.06
C SER A 250 15.94 -30.85 -0.41
N LEU A 251 15.14 -29.83 -0.10
CA LEU A 251 15.49 -28.41 -0.26
C LEU A 251 16.76 -28.06 0.55
N MET A 252 16.81 -28.48 1.83
CA MET A 252 17.95 -28.21 2.70
C MET A 252 19.21 -28.97 2.24
N GLU A 253 19.08 -30.25 1.85
CA GLU A 253 20.17 -31.04 1.28
C GLU A 253 20.71 -30.43 -0.02
N SER A 254 19.83 -29.90 -0.87
CA SER A 254 20.24 -29.21 -2.11
C SER A 254 20.95 -27.88 -1.84
N LEU A 255 20.54 -27.15 -0.81
CA LEU A 255 21.22 -25.93 -0.38
C LEU A 255 22.62 -26.21 0.21
N ASP A 256 22.81 -27.33 0.90
CA ASP A 256 24.11 -27.68 1.49
C ASP A 256 25.18 -28.00 0.42
N LYS A 257 24.78 -28.29 -0.83
CA LYS A 257 25.71 -28.47 -1.97
C LYS A 257 26.30 -27.15 -2.48
N ASP A 258 25.51 -26.08 -2.48
CA ASP A 258 25.94 -24.72 -2.86
C ASP A 258 25.10 -23.68 -2.10
N ALA A 259 25.78 -22.96 -1.21
CA ALA A 259 25.20 -22.03 -0.26
C ALA A 259 25.42 -20.56 -0.67
N SER A 260 25.39 -20.25 -1.98
CA SER A 260 25.38 -18.87 -2.45
C SER A 260 24.23 -18.06 -1.85
N ASN A 261 24.38 -16.74 -1.74
CA ASN A 261 23.33 -15.88 -1.16
C ASN A 261 22.02 -15.99 -1.95
N GLN A 262 22.11 -16.15 -3.27
CA GLN A 262 20.93 -16.30 -4.12
C GLN A 262 20.17 -17.60 -3.85
N ARG A 263 20.90 -18.73 -3.72
CA ARG A 263 20.30 -20.01 -3.36
C ARG A 263 19.72 -20.01 -1.96
N LYS A 264 20.38 -19.35 -1.01
CA LYS A 264 19.83 -19.16 0.35
C LYS A 264 18.51 -18.40 0.31
N ARG A 265 18.42 -17.28 -0.43
CA ARG A 265 17.19 -16.50 -0.58
C ARG A 265 16.07 -17.35 -1.17
N ALA A 266 16.36 -18.07 -2.26
CA ALA A 266 15.42 -18.98 -2.90
C ALA A 266 14.96 -20.07 -1.92
N ALA A 267 15.88 -20.68 -1.17
CA ALA A 267 15.55 -21.71 -0.18
C ALA A 267 14.69 -21.17 0.97
N VAL A 268 14.93 -19.94 1.45
CA VAL A 268 14.06 -19.32 2.45
C VAL A 268 12.65 -19.11 1.90
N LEU A 269 12.53 -18.50 0.71
CA LEU A 269 11.21 -18.24 0.09
C LEU A 269 10.44 -19.53 -0.23
N GLN A 270 11.12 -20.57 -0.72
CA GLN A 270 10.50 -21.87 -1.00
C GLN A 270 10.18 -22.66 0.27
N GLY A 271 10.98 -22.51 1.32
CA GLY A 271 10.80 -23.23 2.59
C GLY A 271 9.76 -22.61 3.52
N LEU A 272 9.48 -21.30 3.39
CA LEU A 272 8.54 -20.59 4.25
C LEU A 272 7.14 -21.24 4.32
N PRO A 273 6.47 -21.60 3.21
CA PRO A 273 5.17 -22.28 3.24
C PRO A 273 5.17 -23.52 4.13
N TRP A 274 6.15 -24.39 3.94
CA TRP A 274 6.28 -25.61 4.75
C TRP A 274 6.52 -25.29 6.23
N TYR A 275 7.33 -24.26 6.52
CA TYR A 275 7.55 -23.82 7.89
C TYR A 275 6.26 -23.31 8.55
N MET A 276 5.42 -22.61 7.78
CA MET A 276 4.11 -22.11 8.22
C MET A 276 3.01 -23.18 8.24
N ARG A 277 3.31 -24.42 7.83
CA ARG A 277 2.36 -25.52 7.66
C ARG A 277 1.28 -25.21 6.61
N GLU A 278 1.69 -24.51 5.56
CA GLU A 278 0.89 -24.13 4.41
C GLU A 278 1.24 -24.98 3.18
N ASN A 279 0.37 -24.99 2.16
CA ASN A 279 0.56 -25.78 0.94
C ASN A 279 1.12 -24.92 -0.21
N PRO A 280 2.38 -25.12 -0.63
CA PRO A 280 2.98 -24.33 -1.71
C PRO A 280 2.63 -24.78 -3.13
N SER A 281 1.90 -25.89 -3.31
CA SER A 281 1.62 -26.45 -4.65
C SER A 281 0.82 -25.53 -5.57
N THR A 282 0.12 -24.55 -5.01
CA THR A 282 -0.66 -23.57 -5.77
C THR A 282 0.14 -22.33 -6.17
N ILE A 283 1.22 -22.00 -5.46
CA ILE A 283 2.04 -20.81 -5.72
C ILE A 283 3.28 -21.08 -6.56
N MET A 284 3.86 -22.28 -6.50
CA MET A 284 5.05 -22.63 -7.27
C MET A 284 4.84 -23.96 -7.99
N LYS A 285 5.01 -23.94 -9.30
CA LYS A 285 5.04 -25.16 -10.13
C LYS A 285 6.35 -25.22 -10.89
N MET A 286 6.91 -26.43 -10.96
CA MET A 286 8.06 -26.74 -11.81
C MET A 286 7.58 -27.53 -13.02
N CYS A 287 8.15 -27.25 -14.19
CA CYS A 287 7.92 -28.03 -15.40
C CYS A 287 9.18 -28.09 -16.27
N GLU A 288 9.22 -29.07 -17.15
CA GLU A 288 10.25 -29.18 -18.18
C GLU A 288 9.91 -28.26 -19.37
N PRO A 289 10.90 -27.81 -20.18
CA PRO A 289 10.63 -26.96 -21.35
C PRO A 289 9.72 -27.60 -22.40
N THR A 290 9.61 -28.93 -22.39
CA THR A 290 8.76 -29.73 -23.28
C THR A 290 7.33 -29.85 -22.79
N ASP A 291 7.04 -29.50 -21.54
CA ASP A 291 5.70 -29.62 -20.98
C ASP A 291 4.76 -28.57 -21.61
N PRO A 292 3.51 -28.94 -21.93
CA PRO A 292 2.54 -27.98 -22.45
C PRO A 292 2.18 -26.93 -21.38
N GLU A 293 2.64 -25.69 -21.58
CA GLU A 293 2.49 -24.60 -20.61
C GLU A 293 1.04 -24.41 -20.14
N GLU A 294 0.05 -24.51 -21.05
CA GLU A 294 -1.37 -24.36 -20.75
C GLU A 294 -1.87 -25.37 -19.71
N ASP A 295 -1.41 -26.62 -19.79
CA ASP A 295 -1.78 -27.67 -18.84
C ASP A 295 -1.11 -27.45 -17.49
N VAL A 296 0.13 -26.96 -17.49
CA VAL A 296 0.89 -26.68 -16.26
C VAL A 296 0.27 -25.51 -15.50
N ILE A 297 -0.08 -24.42 -16.17
CA ILE A 297 -0.61 -23.21 -15.51
C ILE A 297 -2.10 -23.30 -15.17
N LYS A 298 -2.80 -24.30 -15.69
CA LYS A 298 -4.22 -24.54 -15.37
C LYS A 298 -4.45 -24.61 -13.86
N GLY A 299 -5.48 -23.91 -13.39
CA GLY A 299 -5.83 -23.79 -11.97
C GLY A 299 -4.94 -22.85 -11.15
N MET A 300 -3.91 -22.23 -11.73
CA MET A 300 -3.09 -21.24 -11.01
C MET A 300 -3.77 -19.88 -11.01
N VAL A 301 -4.31 -19.50 -9.84
CA VAL A 301 -4.89 -18.15 -9.64
C VAL A 301 -3.78 -17.10 -9.57
N ILE A 302 -2.71 -17.39 -8.83
CA ILE A 302 -1.53 -16.55 -8.70
C ILE A 302 -0.34 -17.45 -8.34
N GLY A 303 0.79 -17.30 -9.01
CA GLY A 303 1.96 -18.13 -8.76
C GLY A 303 3.16 -17.85 -9.64
N ILE A 304 4.18 -18.66 -9.46
CA ILE A 304 5.48 -18.64 -10.11
C ILE A 304 5.64 -19.97 -10.83
N LEU A 305 5.94 -19.91 -12.13
CA LEU A 305 6.31 -21.05 -12.94
C LEU A 305 7.83 -21.10 -13.07
N LEU A 306 8.41 -22.24 -12.74
CA LEU A 306 9.84 -22.51 -12.83
C LEU A 306 10.07 -23.53 -13.94
N VAL A 307 10.69 -23.11 -15.04
CA VAL A 307 11.01 -24.00 -16.16
C VAL A 307 12.44 -24.47 -16.01
N VAL A 308 12.64 -25.78 -15.87
CA VAL A 308 13.94 -26.39 -15.51
C VAL A 308 14.18 -27.70 -16.24
N GLU A 309 15.44 -28.10 -16.41
CA GLU A 309 15.78 -29.35 -17.08
C GLU A 309 15.45 -30.61 -16.26
N ASP A 310 15.57 -30.56 -14.93
CA ASP A 310 15.23 -31.66 -14.03
C ASP A 310 14.31 -31.19 -12.91
N VAL A 311 13.02 -31.53 -13.03
CA VAL A 311 11.97 -31.18 -12.05
C VAL A 311 12.13 -31.89 -10.70
N LYS A 312 13.03 -32.88 -10.59
CA LYS A 312 13.31 -33.58 -9.34
C LYS A 312 14.28 -32.79 -8.45
N GLU A 313 15.00 -31.81 -8.99
CA GLU A 313 15.88 -30.96 -8.20
C GLU A 313 15.06 -29.86 -7.50
N PRO A 314 14.95 -29.85 -6.17
CA PRO A 314 14.10 -28.88 -5.45
C PRO A 314 14.68 -27.46 -5.47
N LEU A 315 15.99 -27.32 -5.67
CA LEU A 315 16.67 -26.04 -5.78
C LEU A 315 17.64 -26.07 -6.97
N PRO A 316 17.11 -25.95 -8.21
CA PRO A 316 17.90 -26.02 -9.43
C PRO A 316 19.01 -24.99 -9.46
N ALA A 317 20.15 -25.33 -10.06
CA ALA A 317 21.28 -24.40 -10.19
C ALA A 317 20.97 -23.26 -11.18
N SER A 318 20.15 -23.53 -12.19
CA SER A 318 19.73 -22.59 -13.22
C SER A 318 18.29 -22.87 -13.68
N PHE A 319 17.65 -21.85 -14.24
CA PHE A 319 16.30 -21.93 -14.80
C PHE A 319 16.35 -21.60 -16.30
N ASN A 320 15.58 -22.33 -17.10
CA ASN A 320 15.33 -21.98 -18.50
C ASN A 320 14.43 -20.74 -18.57
N ASP A 321 13.43 -20.66 -17.69
CA ASP A 321 12.59 -19.48 -17.50
C ASP A 321 12.06 -19.43 -16.06
N VAL A 322 11.83 -18.21 -15.57
CA VAL A 322 11.09 -17.95 -14.34
C VAL A 322 10.01 -16.94 -14.69
N ALA A 323 8.75 -17.35 -14.52
CA ALA A 323 7.61 -16.59 -14.98
C ALA A 323 6.56 -16.40 -13.87
N LEU A 324 5.80 -15.31 -13.95
CA LEU A 324 4.63 -15.09 -13.09
C LEU A 324 3.36 -15.47 -13.82
N VAL A 325 2.50 -16.20 -13.10
CA VAL A 325 1.18 -16.61 -13.55
C VAL A 325 0.14 -15.92 -12.69
N ILE A 326 -0.84 -15.25 -13.32
CA ILE A 326 -2.00 -14.68 -12.66
C ILE A 326 -3.22 -14.97 -13.53
N GLU A 327 -4.33 -15.42 -12.93
CA GLU A 327 -5.56 -15.81 -13.64
C GLU A 327 -5.29 -16.84 -14.77
N GLU A 328 -4.51 -17.88 -14.47
CA GLU A 328 -4.11 -18.93 -15.43
C GLU A 328 -3.38 -18.40 -16.67
N ARG A 329 -2.75 -17.23 -16.58
CA ARG A 329 -2.01 -16.60 -17.68
C ARG A 329 -0.62 -16.18 -17.24
N ILE A 330 0.36 -16.40 -18.11
CA ILE A 330 1.71 -15.88 -17.90
C ILE A 330 1.70 -14.37 -18.13
N VAL A 331 1.93 -13.62 -17.04
CA VAL A 331 1.92 -12.15 -17.05
C VAL A 331 3.33 -11.58 -17.24
N ILE A 332 4.37 -12.23 -16.73
CA ILE A 332 5.78 -11.83 -16.87
C ILE A 332 6.65 -13.07 -17.09
N ARG A 333 7.68 -12.94 -17.93
CA ARG A 333 8.69 -13.97 -18.22
C ARG A 333 10.09 -13.45 -17.95
N HIS A 334 11.06 -14.36 -17.94
CA HIS A 334 12.50 -14.07 -17.91
C HIS A 334 12.95 -13.32 -16.66
N LEU A 335 12.34 -13.61 -15.51
CA LEU A 335 12.69 -13.00 -14.23
C LEU A 335 14.04 -13.49 -13.66
N GLY A 336 14.62 -14.53 -14.26
CA GLY A 336 15.93 -15.08 -13.92
C GLY A 336 15.91 -16.00 -12.70
N ASP A 337 15.29 -15.59 -11.60
CA ASP A 337 15.33 -16.35 -10.35
C ASP A 337 14.11 -16.18 -9.43
N VAL A 338 14.01 -17.09 -8.46
CA VAL A 338 12.91 -17.16 -7.49
C VAL A 338 12.78 -15.89 -6.63
N PRO A 339 13.85 -15.36 -6.01
CA PRO A 339 13.75 -14.11 -5.26
C PRO A 339 13.19 -12.94 -6.07
N ASN A 340 13.67 -12.75 -7.30
CA ASN A 340 13.18 -11.68 -8.17
C ASN A 340 11.71 -11.90 -8.58
N ALA A 341 11.30 -13.16 -8.79
CA ALA A 341 9.90 -13.50 -9.03
C ALA A 341 9.01 -13.12 -7.83
N PHE A 342 9.42 -13.42 -6.60
CA PHE A 342 8.67 -13.02 -5.41
C PHE A 342 8.57 -11.49 -5.26
N VAL A 343 9.65 -10.75 -5.53
CA VAL A 343 9.63 -9.27 -5.50
C VAL A 343 8.60 -8.72 -6.49
N ASN A 344 8.64 -9.17 -7.74
CA ASN A 344 7.71 -8.73 -8.77
C ASN A 344 6.27 -9.19 -8.47
N LEU A 345 6.09 -10.38 -7.91
CA LEU A 345 4.79 -10.89 -7.50
C LEU A 345 4.17 -10.04 -6.38
N MET A 346 4.96 -9.68 -5.36
CA MET A 346 4.53 -8.77 -4.31
C MET A 346 4.15 -7.41 -4.90
N GLY A 347 4.97 -6.85 -5.78
CA GLY A 347 4.65 -5.59 -6.46
C GLY A 347 3.31 -5.64 -7.21
N LEU A 348 3.10 -6.66 -8.05
CA LEU A 348 1.85 -6.85 -8.79
C LEU A 348 0.64 -7.04 -7.86
N GLN A 349 0.77 -7.79 -6.78
CA GLN A 349 -0.33 -8.00 -5.84
C GLN A 349 -0.82 -6.71 -5.21
N TYR A 350 0.08 -5.77 -4.91
CA TYR A 350 -0.28 -4.46 -4.40
C TYR A 350 -0.87 -3.56 -5.50
N MET A 351 -0.15 -3.44 -6.62
CA MET A 351 -0.53 -2.56 -7.72
C MET A 351 -1.88 -2.92 -8.32
N LEU A 352 -2.16 -4.22 -8.48
CA LEU A 352 -3.40 -4.73 -9.07
C LEU A 352 -4.50 -5.01 -8.03
N ASN A 353 -4.30 -4.62 -6.76
CA ASN A 353 -5.27 -4.82 -5.68
C ASN A 353 -5.66 -6.31 -5.46
N LEU A 354 -4.72 -7.23 -5.65
CA LEU A 354 -4.96 -8.68 -5.57
C LEU A 354 -4.85 -9.19 -4.14
N ASP A 355 -5.76 -10.10 -3.80
CA ASP A 355 -5.72 -10.84 -2.54
C ASP A 355 -4.56 -11.83 -2.50
N TYR A 356 -4.02 -12.05 -1.29
CA TYR A 356 -3.05 -13.12 -1.09
C TYR A 356 -3.75 -14.48 -1.26
N PRO A 357 -3.05 -15.51 -1.78
CA PRO A 357 -3.59 -16.85 -1.82
C PRO A 357 -4.01 -17.27 -0.41
N LYS A 358 -5.25 -17.73 -0.26
CA LYS A 358 -5.83 -18.08 1.05
C LYS A 358 -5.03 -19.18 1.75
N ASP A 359 -4.47 -20.11 0.98
CA ASP A 359 -3.69 -21.24 1.48
C ASP A 359 -2.26 -20.86 1.89
N LEU A 360 -1.85 -19.61 1.66
CA LEU A 360 -0.50 -19.09 1.93
C LEU A 360 -0.51 -17.76 2.70
N LYS A 361 -1.61 -17.50 3.42
CA LYS A 361 -1.83 -16.26 4.15
C LYS A 361 -0.63 -15.91 5.04
N TYR A 362 -0.11 -16.86 5.81
CA TYR A 362 0.97 -16.63 6.78
C TYR A 362 2.32 -16.42 6.10
N THR A 363 2.58 -17.13 4.99
CA THR A 363 3.78 -16.90 4.17
C THR A 363 3.82 -15.47 3.63
N PHE A 364 2.74 -15.02 3.00
CA PHE A 364 2.67 -13.65 2.48
C PHE A 364 2.67 -12.60 3.58
N GLU A 365 2.10 -12.90 4.75
CA GLU A 365 2.17 -12.04 5.93
C GLU A 365 3.60 -11.87 6.44
N VAL A 366 4.41 -12.93 6.46
CA VAL A 366 5.83 -12.83 6.79
C VAL A 366 6.58 -12.00 5.75
N ILE A 367 6.36 -12.23 4.47
CA ILE A 367 7.02 -11.43 3.42
C ILE A 367 6.66 -9.94 3.59
N GLN A 368 5.38 -9.63 3.74
CA GLN A 368 4.91 -8.26 3.93
C GLN A 368 5.47 -7.62 5.20
N ARG A 369 5.28 -8.25 6.37
CA ARG A 369 5.58 -7.62 7.66
C ARG A 369 7.06 -7.68 7.99
N LEU A 370 7.69 -8.84 7.79
CA LEU A 370 9.06 -9.07 8.21
C LEU A 370 10.08 -8.64 7.16
N PHE A 371 9.82 -8.89 5.87
CA PHE A 371 10.78 -8.55 4.81
C PHE A 371 10.55 -7.16 4.24
N MET A 372 9.30 -6.72 4.08
CA MET A 372 9.00 -5.38 3.55
C MET A 372 8.75 -4.34 4.65
N GLY A 373 8.60 -4.74 5.92
CA GLY A 373 8.33 -3.82 7.02
C GLY A 373 6.95 -3.15 7.00
N ILE A 374 5.99 -3.69 6.23
CA ILE A 374 4.67 -3.08 6.03
C ILE A 374 3.70 -3.54 7.12
N GLY A 375 3.10 -2.58 7.82
CA GLY A 375 2.12 -2.86 8.88
C GLY A 375 2.75 -3.40 10.17
N LEU A 376 4.04 -3.12 10.39
CA LEU A 376 4.64 -3.18 11.73
C LEU A 376 4.24 -1.89 12.46
N ASP A 377 3.17 -1.93 13.25
CA ASP A 377 3.01 -0.94 14.31
C ASP A 377 4.17 -1.21 15.28
N THR A 378 5.09 -0.25 15.45
CA THR A 378 6.13 -0.35 16.47
C THR A 378 5.45 -0.45 17.83
N LEU A 379 5.44 -1.66 18.39
CA LEU A 379 5.02 -1.97 19.76
C LEU A 379 5.73 -1.09 20.79
#